data_AF-A0A8U0HV98-F1
#
_entry.id   AF-A0A8U0HV98-F1
#
_cell.length_a   1.000
_cell.length_b   1.000
_cell.length_c   1.000
_cell.angle_alpha   90.00
_cell.angle_beta   90.00
_cell.angle_gamma   90.00
#
_symmetry.space_group_name_H-M   'P 1'
#
loop_
_entity.id
_entity.type
_entity.pdbx_description
1 polymer ?
#
loop_
_entity_poly.entity_id
_entity_poly.type
_entity_poly.pdbx_seq_one_letter_code
_entity_poly.pdbx_strand_id
1 'polypeptide(L)' 'MADPAEAISVLVVVEFVVMAAVLLVLVPFEAAAPVLPLLLFFAVVLHLYRY' A
#
# COMPACT_ATOMS: atom_id res chain seq x y z
N MET A 1 -6.09 -12.28 -19.52
CA MET A 1 -7.11 -11.97 -18.50
C MET A 1 -6.38 -12.07 -17.18
N ALA A 2 -6.34 -10.99 -16.39
CA ALA A 2 -5.75 -11.08 -15.06
C ALA A 2 -6.48 -12.19 -14.29
N ASP A 3 -5.71 -13.07 -13.66
CA ASP A 3 -6.27 -14.09 -12.77
C ASP A 3 -7.11 -13.35 -11.71
N PRO A 4 -8.36 -13.75 -11.42
CA PRO A 4 -9.13 -13.16 -10.34
C PRO A 4 -8.34 -13.04 -9.02
N ALA A 5 -7.45 -13.98 -8.72
CA ALA A 5 -6.57 -13.92 -7.56
C ALA A 5 -5.53 -12.78 -7.64
N GLU A 6 -4.99 -12.53 -8.84
CA GLU A 6 -4.06 -11.42 -9.09
C GLU A 6 -4.76 -10.07 -8.94
N ALA A 7 -5.98 -9.94 -9.49
CA ALA A 7 -6.78 -8.73 -9.36
C ALA A 7 -7.14 -8.41 -7.89
N ILE A 8 -7.52 -9.43 -7.11
CA ILE A 8 -7.80 -9.27 -5.68
C ILE A 8 -6.53 -8.87 -4.92
N SER A 9 -5.40 -9.50 -5.22
CA SER A 9 -4.12 -9.19 -4.57
C SER A 9 -3.71 -7.73 -4.80
N VAL A 10 -3.84 -7.23 -6.04
CA VAL A 10 -3.57 -5.82 -6.36
C VAL A 10 -4.52 -4.90 -5.61
N LEU A 11 -5.81 -5.24 -5.53
CA LEU A 11 -6.79 -4.44 -4.80
C LEU A 11 -6.43 -4.30 -3.32
N VAL A 12 -6.04 -5.40 -2.67
CA VAL A 12 -5.61 -5.41 -1.25
C VAL A 12 -4.38 -4.53 -1.05
N VAL A 13 -3.39 -4.62 -1.94
CA VAL A 13 -2.18 -3.81 -1.86
C VAL A 13 -2.50 -2.33 -2.02
N VAL A 14 -3.39 -1.98 -2.96
CA VAL A 14 -3.85 -0.59 -3.15
C VAL A 14 -4.59 -0.08 -1.92
N GLU A 15 -5.51 -0.87 -1.35
CA GLU A 15 -6.24 -0.51 -0.13
C GLU A 15 -5.27 -0.24 1.03
N PHE A 16 -4.28 -1.10 1.23
CA PHE A 16 -3.27 -0.91 2.27
C PHE A 16 -2.49 0.39 2.07
N VAL A 17 -2.02 0.68 0.85
CA VAL A 17 -1.27 1.90 0.54
C VAL A 17 -2.12 3.15 0.80
N VAL A 18 -3.40 3.13 0.40
CA VAL A 18 -4.33 4.24 0.64
C VAL A 18 -4.55 4.45 2.14
N MET A 19 -4.83 3.38 2.89
CA MET A 19 -5.05 3.46 4.34
C MET A 19 -3.81 3.92 5.08
N ALA A 20 -2.63 3.43 4.72
CA ALA A 20 -1.36 3.85 5.30
C ALA A 20 -1.06 5.34 5.00
N ALA A 21 -1.34 5.81 3.78
CA ALA A 21 -1.21 7.22 3.44
C ALA A 21 -2.19 8.10 4.24
N VAL A 22 -3.43 7.66 4.43
CA VAL A 22 -4.42 8.34 5.27
C VAL A 22 -3.94 8.40 6.73
N LEU A 23 -3.39 7.30 7.27
CA LEU A 23 -2.85 7.29 8.63
C LEU A 23 -1.71 8.28 8.81
N LEU A 24 -0.80 8.42 7.83
CA LEU A 24 0.27 9.41 7.88
C LEU A 24 -0.23 10.87 7.92
N VAL A 25 -1.43 11.13 7.41
CA VAL A 25 -2.05 12.46 7.43
C VAL A 25 -2.84 12.70 8.71
N LEU A 26 -3.55 11.68 9.21
CA LEU A 26 -4.49 11.83 10.32
C LEU A 26 -3.88 11.56 11.70
N VAL A 27 -2.75 10.84 11.76
CA VAL A 27 -2.13 10.39 13.00
C VAL A 27 -0.76 11.04 13.16
N PRO A 28 -0.34 11.38 14.40
CA PRO A 28 1.02 11.85 14.67
C PRO A 28 2.08 10.91 14.08
N PHE A 29 3.15 11.50 13.55
CA PHE A 29 4.17 10.78 12.80
C PHE A 29 4.83 9.66 13.63
N GLU A 30 5.04 9.88 14.92
CA GLU A 30 5.65 8.91 15.84
C GLU A 30 4.81 7.62 15.94
N ALA A 31 3.49 7.74 15.87
CA ALA A 31 2.57 6.61 15.91
C ALA A 31 2.38 5.96 14.53
N ALA A 32 2.52 6.71 13.43
CA ALA A 32 2.43 6.20 12.07
C ALA A 32 3.76 5.64 11.53
N ALA A 33 4.89 5.95 12.17
CA ALA A 33 6.23 5.55 11.73
C ALA A 33 6.39 4.05 11.46
N PRO A 34 5.81 3.12 12.25
CA PRO A 34 5.91 1.69 11.98
C PRO A 34 5.27 1.24 10.66
N VAL A 35 4.35 2.03 10.10
CA VAL A 35 3.64 1.71 8.84
C VAL A 35 4.45 2.15 7.61
N LEU A 36 5.40 3.09 7.76
CA LEU A 36 6.19 3.63 6.66
C LEU A 36 6.94 2.57 5.84
N PRO A 37 7.65 1.58 6.44
CA PRO A 37 8.35 0.58 5.65
C PRO A 37 7.40 -0.23 4.77
N LEU A 38 6.22 -0.57 5.28
CA LEU A 38 5.20 -1.32 4.53
C LEU A 38 4.60 -0.46 3.41
N LEU A 39 4.31 0.82 3.67
CA LEU A 39 3.84 1.75 2.65
C LEU A 39 4.83 1.86 1.49
N LEU A 40 6.13 2.08 1.81
CA LEU A 40 7.18 2.19 0.80
C LEU A 40 7.35 0.89 0.02
N PHE A 41 7.36 -0.25 0.71
CA PHE A 41 7.46 -1.56 0.08
C PHE A 41 6.32 -1.80 -0.92
N PHE A 42 5.06 -1.61 -0.49
CA PHE A 42 3.91 -1.81 -1.36
C PHE A 42 3.81 -0.78 -2.49
N ALA A 43 4.21 0.47 -2.26
CA ALA A 43 4.30 1.46 -3.33
C ALA A 43 5.30 1.03 -4.42
N VAL A 44 6.46 0.47 -4.03
CA VAL A 44 7.44 -0.08 -4.97
C VAL A 44 6.87 -1.30 -5.70
N VAL A 45 6.23 -2.23 -4.98
CA VAL A 45 5.59 -3.40 -5.60
C VAL A 45 4.55 -2.97 -6.64
N LEU A 46 3.69 -2.00 -6.33
CA LEU A 46 2.70 -1.48 -7.28
C LEU A 46 3.34 -0.77 -8.47
N HIS A 47 4.44 -0.05 -8.24
CA HIS A 47 5.19 0.58 -9.33
C HIS A 47 5.77 -0.47 -10.29
N LEU A 48 6.39 -1.52 -9.75
CA LEU A 48 6.95 -2.63 -10.53
C LEU A 48 5.87 -3.52 -11.17
N TYR A 49 4.67 -3.60 -10.59
CA TYR A 49 3.58 -4.35 -11.19
C TYR A 49 3.01 -3.65 -12.44
N ARG A 50 3.15 -2.32 -12.52
CA ARG A 50 2.58 -1.50 -13.61
C ARG A 50 3.57 -1.24 -14.76
N TYR A 51 4.86 -1.54 -14.59
CA TYR A 51 5.94 -1.42 -15.59
C TYR A 51 6.51 -2.79 -15.95
#